data_AF-Q3LVQ4-F1
#
_entry.id   AF-Q3LVQ4-F1
#
_cell.length_a   1.000
_cell.length_b   1.000
_cell.length_c   1.000
_cell.angle_alpha   90.00
_cell.angle_beta   90.00
_cell.angle_gamma   90.00
#
_symmetry.space_group_name_H-M   'P 1'
#
loop_
_entity.id
_entity.type
_entity.pdbx_description
1 polymer ?
#
loop_
_entity_poly.entity_id
_entity_poly.type
_entity_poly.pdbx_seq_one_letter_code
_entity_poly.pdbx_strand_id
1 'polypeptide(L)'
;KLSGGETKVFSPEEISAMILTKMKETAEAFLGKKIKDAVVTVPAYFNDAQRQATKDAGVIAGLNVARIINEPTAAAIAYGLDKKGGEKNILVFDLGGGTF
;
A
#
# COMPACT_ATOMS: atom_id res chain seq x y z
N LYS A 1 0.75 23.80 9.98
CA LYS A 1 1.80 24.82 10.23
C LYS A 1 2.79 24.23 11.23
N LEU A 2 4.00 23.86 10.77
CA LEU A 2 5.10 23.55 11.68
C LEU A 2 5.57 24.85 12.33
N SER A 3 5.97 24.77 13.59
CA SER A 3 6.07 25.88 14.56
C SER A 3 7.17 26.92 14.33
N GLY A 4 7.72 27.08 13.11
CA GLY A 4 8.88 27.97 12.89
C GLY A 4 9.01 28.65 11.52
N GLY A 5 8.07 28.45 10.58
CA GLY A 5 8.17 29.09 9.25
C GLY A 5 9.28 28.55 8.34
N GLU A 6 10.01 27.51 8.75
CA GLU A 6 11.02 26.84 7.92
C GLU A 6 10.37 26.00 6.80
N THR A 7 10.95 26.10 5.60
CA THR A 7 10.61 25.25 4.46
C THR A 7 11.32 23.92 4.60
N LYS A 8 10.56 22.83 4.71
CA LYS A 8 11.08 21.47 4.68
C LYS A 8 10.73 20.80 3.35
N VAL A 9 11.73 20.21 2.70
CA VAL A 9 11.57 19.42 1.48
C VAL A 9 11.40 17.96 1.87
N PHE A 10 10.44 17.28 1.26
CA PHE A 10 10.19 15.86 1.45
C PHE A 10 10.28 15.13 0.11
N SER A 11 10.81 13.91 0.14
CA SER A 11 10.70 13.01 -1.00
C SER A 11 9.27 12.44 -1.11
N PRO A 12 8.86 11.95 -2.30
CA PRO A 12 7.58 11.26 -2.46
C PRO A 12 7.41 10.05 -1.52
N GLU A 13 8.50 9.33 -1.26
CA GLU A 13 8.54 8.18 -0.35
C GLU A 13 8.30 8.61 1.10
N GLU A 14 8.86 9.75 1.55
CA GLU A 14 8.61 10.27 2.89
C GLU A 14 7.14 10.68 3.08
N ILE A 15 6.53 11.31 2.09
CA ILE A 15 5.10 11.64 2.13
C ILE A 15 4.25 10.38 2.16
N SER A 16 4.57 9.39 1.34
CA SER A 16 3.88 8.09 1.32
C SER A 16 4.05 7.35 2.64
N ALA A 17 5.23 7.44 3.27
CA ALA A 17 5.51 6.83 4.57
C ALA A 17 4.67 7.45 5.69
N MET A 18 4.37 8.75 5.64
CA MET A 18 3.45 9.38 6.60
C MET A 18 2.04 8.78 6.49
N ILE A 19 1.55 8.51 5.28
CA ILE A 19 0.25 7.86 5.06
C ILE A 19 0.29 6.41 5.59
N LEU A 20 1.34 5.65 5.27
CA LEU A 20 1.51 4.28 5.76
C LEU A 20 1.63 4.22 7.29
N THR A 21 2.29 5.21 7.90
CA THR A 21 2.37 5.36 9.36
C THR A 21 0.98 5.55 9.95
N LYS A 22 0.13 6.38 9.32
CA LYS A 22 -1.24 6.57 9.78
C LYS A 22 -2.08 5.30 9.69
N MET A 23 -1.91 4.52 8.62
CA MET A 23 -2.58 3.22 8.46
C MET A 23 -2.09 2.19 9.47
N LYS A 24 -0.78 2.16 9.76
CA LYS A 24 -0.19 1.34 10.83
C LYS A 24 -0.78 1.70 12.19
N GLU A 25 -0.82 2.97 12.56
CA GLU A 25 -1.41 3.43 13.83
C GLU A 25 -2.87 3.01 13.96
N THR A 26 -3.63 3.09 12.87
CA THR A 26 -5.03 2.67 12.81
C THR A 26 -5.17 1.17 13.11
N ALA A 27 -4.32 0.34 12.49
CA ALA A 27 -4.29 -1.09 12.74
C ALA A 27 -3.81 -1.44 14.16
N GLU A 28 -2.79 -0.74 14.68
CA GLU A 28 -2.29 -0.91 16.05
C GLU A 28 -3.37 -0.57 17.09
N ALA A 29 -4.11 0.52 16.88
CA ALA A 29 -5.21 0.91 17.76
C ALA A 29 -6.35 -0.12 17.77
N PHE A 30 -6.68 -0.68 16.60
CA PHE A 30 -7.71 -1.71 16.49
C PHE A 30 -7.29 -3.05 17.13
N LEU A 31 -6.03 -3.47 16.95
CA LEU A 31 -5.54 -4.78 17.41
C LEU A 31 -4.92 -4.76 18.81
N GLY A 32 -4.66 -3.59 19.39
CA GLY A 32 -4.04 -3.43 20.70
C GLY A 32 -2.57 -3.90 20.77
N LYS A 33 -1.89 -4.02 19.64
CA LYS A 33 -0.50 -4.49 19.56
C LYS A 33 0.28 -3.80 18.45
N LYS A 34 1.61 -3.83 18.54
CA LYS A 34 2.50 -3.29 17.51
C LYS A 34 2.45 -4.08 16.21
N ILE A 35 2.40 -3.37 15.09
CA ILE A 35 2.42 -3.95 13.75
C ILE A 35 3.79 -3.73 13.14
N LYS A 36 4.38 -4.80 12.59
CA LYS A 36 5.73 -4.80 12.04
C LYS A 36 5.79 -5.20 10.57
N ASP A 37 4.82 -5.97 10.09
CA ASP A 37 4.83 -6.53 8.75
C ASP A 37 3.58 -6.10 7.99
N ALA A 38 3.72 -5.86 6.68
CA ALA A 38 2.62 -5.47 5.82
C ALA A 38 2.75 -6.03 4.39
N VAL A 39 1.60 -6.19 3.73
CA VAL A 39 1.50 -6.31 2.27
C VAL A 39 0.94 -5.00 1.76
N VAL A 40 1.58 -4.41 0.76
CA VAL A 40 1.20 -3.09 0.21
C VAL A 40 0.84 -3.26 -1.27
N THR A 41 -0.24 -2.61 -1.70
CA THR A 41 -0.73 -2.65 -3.08
C THR A 41 -0.01 -1.62 -3.95
N VAL A 42 0.11 -1.91 -5.25
CA VAL A 42 0.55 -0.96 -6.28
C VAL A 42 -0.25 -1.15 -7.58
N PRO A 43 -0.31 -0.14 -8.46
CA PRO A 43 -0.88 -0.30 -9.79
C PRO A 43 -0.14 -1.38 -10.58
N ALA A 44 -0.88 -2.15 -11.39
CA ALA A 44 -0.30 -3.29 -12.12
C ALA A 44 0.82 -2.87 -13.09
N TYR A 45 0.73 -1.67 -13.66
CA TYR A 45 1.69 -1.12 -14.61
C TYR A 45 2.92 -0.44 -13.96
N PHE A 46 3.03 -0.43 -12.62
CA PHE A 46 4.21 0.12 -11.96
C PHE A 46 5.48 -0.63 -12.37
N ASN A 47 6.51 0.15 -12.73
CA ASN A 47 7.85 -0.36 -13.01
C ASN A 47 8.63 -0.66 -11.72
N ASP A 48 9.84 -1.21 -11.87
CA ASP A 48 10.68 -1.61 -10.73
C ASP A 48 11.04 -0.44 -9.80
N ALA A 49 11.31 0.75 -10.36
CA ALA A 49 11.66 1.93 -9.58
C ALA A 49 10.49 2.41 -8.71
N GLN A 50 9.27 2.45 -9.26
CA GLN A 50 8.08 2.85 -8.52
C GLN A 50 7.70 1.81 -7.44
N ARG A 51 7.89 0.52 -7.74
CA ARG A 51 7.72 -0.57 -6.75
C ARG A 51 8.74 -0.46 -5.62
N GLN A 52 9.98 -0.12 -5.93
CA GLN A 52 11.02 0.07 -4.94
C GLN A 52 10.72 1.29 -4.05
N ALA A 53 10.35 2.42 -4.63
CA ALA A 53 9.92 3.62 -3.89
C ALA A 53 8.76 3.32 -2.91
N THR A 54 7.80 2.48 -3.33
CA THR A 54 6.69 2.05 -2.45
C THR A 54 7.19 1.19 -1.29
N LYS A 55 8.15 0.30 -1.52
CA LYS A 55 8.78 -0.49 -0.43
C LYS A 55 9.56 0.41 0.52
N ASP A 56 10.31 1.37 -0.01
CA ASP A 56 11.11 2.31 0.77
C ASP A 56 10.23 3.17 1.66
N ALA A 57 9.07 3.62 1.16
CA ALA A 57 8.05 4.28 1.98
C ALA A 57 7.57 3.39 3.15
N GLY A 58 7.41 2.08 2.92
CA GLY A 58 7.09 1.12 3.97
C GLY A 58 8.20 1.00 5.02
N VAL A 59 9.46 0.95 4.59
CA VAL A 59 10.62 0.92 5.49
C VAL A 59 10.69 2.18 6.35
N ILE A 60 10.49 3.36 5.76
CA ILE A 60 10.47 4.65 6.47
C ILE A 60 9.33 4.68 7.51
N ALA A 61 8.18 4.08 7.21
CA ALA A 61 7.06 3.92 8.15
C ALA A 61 7.31 2.87 9.26
N GLY A 62 8.48 2.22 9.27
CA GLY A 62 8.82 1.15 10.19
C GLY A 62 7.98 -0.11 9.98
N LEU A 63 7.71 -0.45 8.72
CA LEU A 63 7.05 -1.68 8.29
C LEU A 63 8.02 -2.51 7.44
N ASN A 64 8.09 -3.80 7.73
CA ASN A 64 8.65 -4.79 6.82
C ASN A 64 7.61 -5.10 5.73
N VAL A 65 7.89 -4.66 4.50
CA VAL A 65 7.01 -4.91 3.36
C VAL A 65 7.24 -6.32 2.82
N ALA A 66 6.52 -7.29 3.39
CA ALA A 66 6.65 -8.70 3.07
C ALA A 66 6.33 -9.01 1.60
N ARG A 67 5.41 -8.25 0.99
CA ARG A 67 5.06 -8.36 -0.42
C ARG A 67 4.50 -7.05 -0.96
N ILE A 68 4.86 -6.74 -2.21
CA ILE A 68 4.12 -5.82 -3.05
C ILE A 68 3.17 -6.64 -3.92
N ILE A 69 1.88 -6.32 -3.89
CA ILE A 69 0.86 -6.99 -4.70
C ILE A 69 0.22 -6.00 -5.67
N ASN A 70 -0.13 -6.45 -6.87
CA ASN A 70 -0.85 -5.61 -7.82
C ASN A 70 -2.29 -5.41 -7.33
N GLU A 71 -2.82 -4.19 -7.44
CA GLU A 71 -4.21 -3.84 -7.11
C GLU A 71 -5.24 -4.80 -7.73
N PRO A 72 -5.24 -5.07 -9.05
CA PRO A 72 -6.23 -5.98 -9.63
C PRO A 72 -6.06 -7.42 -9.15
N THR A 73 -4.84 -7.84 -8.77
CA THR A 73 -4.63 -9.16 -8.17
C THR A 73 -5.21 -9.22 -6.76
N ALA A 74 -5.03 -8.18 -5.94
CA ALA A 74 -5.65 -8.10 -4.63
C ALA A 74 -7.19 -8.12 -4.73
N ALA A 75 -7.75 -7.38 -5.68
CA ALA A 75 -9.20 -7.39 -5.96
C ALA A 75 -9.69 -8.78 -6.39
N ALA A 76 -8.95 -9.47 -7.28
CA ALA A 76 -9.29 -10.81 -7.71
C ALA A 76 -9.26 -11.84 -6.56
N ILE A 77 -8.28 -11.75 -5.65
CA ILE A 77 -8.22 -12.59 -4.44
C ILE A 77 -9.46 -12.34 -3.56
N ALA A 78 -9.81 -11.08 -3.32
CA ALA A 78 -10.98 -10.73 -2.52
C ALA A 78 -12.28 -11.28 -3.14
N TYR A 79 -12.43 -11.21 -4.46
CA TYR A 79 -13.56 -11.81 -5.17
C TYR A 79 -13.57 -13.34 -5.10
N GLY A 80 -12.39 -13.96 -5.23
CA GLY A 80 -12.21 -15.40 -5.41
C GLY A 80 -12.18 -16.22 -4.13
N LEU A 81 -11.98 -15.61 -2.96
CA LEU A 81 -11.67 -16.31 -1.70
C LEU A 81 -12.65 -17.44 -1.35
N ASP A 82 -13.96 -17.21 -1.54
CA ASP A 82 -15.01 -18.17 -1.20
C ASP A 82 -15.64 -18.86 -2.43
N LYS A 83 -15.13 -18.58 -3.64
CA LYS A 83 -15.71 -19.09 -4.88
C LYS A 83 -15.25 -20.53 -5.11
N LYS A 84 -16.15 -21.49 -4.84
CA LYS A 84 -15.97 -22.90 -5.26
C LYS A 84 -16.44 -23.07 -6.71
N GLY A 85 -15.54 -23.49 -7.59
CA GLY A 85 -15.83 -23.71 -9.01
C GLY A 85 -14.56 -24.00 -9.81
N GLY A 86 -14.72 -24.38 -11.09
CA GLY A 86 -13.61 -24.54 -12.02
C GLY A 86 -13.01 -23.21 -12.48
N GLU A 87 -12.06 -23.28 -13.41
CA GLU A 87 -11.42 -22.12 -14.02
C GLU A 87 -12.43 -21.14 -14.64
N LYS A 88 -12.22 -19.84 -14.42
CA LYS A 88 -13.04 -18.76 -14.97
C LYS A 88 -12.15 -17.60 -15.41
N ASN A 89 -12.54 -16.97 -16.51
CA ASN A 89 -11.95 -15.69 -16.91
C ASN A 89 -12.59 -14.56 -16.11
N ILE A 90 -11.77 -13.83 -15.35
CA ILE A 90 -12.19 -12.72 -14.50
C ILE A 90 -11.56 -11.45 -15.06
N LEU A 91 -12.40 -10.47 -15.40
CA LEU A 91 -11.99 -9.12 -15.73
C LEU A 91 -12.09 -8.25 -14.47
N VAL A 92 -10.99 -7.59 -14.11
CA VAL A 92 -10.99 -6.58 -13.06
C VAL A 92 -10.99 -5.21 -13.73
N PHE A 93 -11.95 -4.37 -13.36
CA PHE A 93 -12.03 -2.98 -13.79
C PHE A 93 -11.75 -2.12 -12.56
N ASP A 94 -10.59 -1.45 -12.56
CA ASP A 94 -10.12 -0.61 -11.46
C ASP A 94 -10.11 0.85 -11.93
N LEU A 95 -10.89 1.72 -11.29
CA LEU A 95 -10.96 3.14 -11.63
C LEU A 95 -10.81 3.96 -10.34
N GLY A 96 -9.56 4.27 -10.02
CA GLY A 96 -9.17 4.99 -8.82
C GLY A 96 -9.09 6.51 -9.01
N GLY A 97 -8.67 7.21 -7.97
CA GLY A 97 -8.50 8.67 -8.00
C GLY A 97 -7.28 9.16 -8.82
N GLY A 98 -6.36 8.25 -9.17
CA GLY A 98 -5.14 8.60 -9.93
C GLY A 98 -4.67 7.52 -10.90
N THR A 99 -5.39 6.40 -11.01
CA THR A 99 -5.01 5.21 -11.80
C THR A 99 -6.26 4.58 -12.42
N PHE A 100 -6.05 3.88 -13.54
CA PHE A 100 -7.02 3.06 -14.25
C PHE A 100 -6.31 1.81 -14.79
#